data_AF-A0AB34Q650-F1
#
_entry.id   AF-A0AB34Q650-F1
#
_cell.length_a   1.000
_cell.length_b   1.000
_cell.length_c   1.000
_cell.angle_alpha   90.00
_cell.angle_beta   90.00
_cell.angle_gamma   90.00
#
_symmetry.space_group_name_H-M   'P 1'
#
loop_
_entity.id
_entity.type
_entity.pdbx_description
1 polymer ?
#
loop_
_entity_poly.entity_id
_entity_poly.type
_entity_poly.pdbx_seq_one_letter_code
_entity_poly.pdbx_strand_id
1 'polypeptide(L)'
;MFEALNRETSKAAVAFRDYWRKEGERWREADKLVKSVVRGETPVTDEVIENCRLAVMRLHQIRYVLGQLMLPVGSPSPGVLDAVMDVIRRIEDDTAEATENLKLILGWQAAARIEVEPE
;
A
#
# COMPACT_ATOMS: atom_id res chain seq x y z
N MET A 1 21.35 -1.14 26.30
CA MET A 1 21.72 -2.34 25.50
C MET A 1 20.70 -3.46 25.62
N PHE A 2 20.22 -3.79 26.83
CA PHE A 2 19.18 -4.82 27.05
C PHE A 2 17.79 -4.47 26.45
N GLU A 3 17.38 -3.20 26.44
CA GLU A 3 16.10 -2.80 25.83
C GLU A 3 16.08 -2.94 24.30
N ALA A 4 17.21 -2.69 23.63
CA ALA A 4 17.32 -2.85 22.19
C ALA A 4 17.26 -4.32 21.76
N LEU A 5 17.90 -5.22 22.54
CA LEU A 5 17.82 -6.66 22.31
C LEU A 5 16.39 -7.22 22.54
N ASN A 6 15.69 -6.75 23.58
CA ASN A 6 14.31 -7.17 23.87
C ASN A 6 13.27 -6.64 22.85
N ARG A 7 13.55 -5.53 22.17
CA ARG A 7 12.71 -5.02 21.07
C ARG A 7 12.73 -5.94 19.85
N GLU A 8 13.87 -6.56 19.54
CA GLU A 8 14.00 -7.49 18.42
C GLU A 8 13.41 -8.89 18.68
N THR A 9 13.21 -9.29 19.94
CA THR A 9 12.75 -10.65 20.32
C THR A 9 11.36 -10.72 20.94
N SER A 10 10.61 -9.61 20.96
CA SER A 10 9.24 -9.61 21.48
C SER A 10 8.36 -10.58 20.67
N LYS A 11 7.96 -11.70 21.30
CA LYS A 11 7.05 -12.70 20.69
C LYS A 11 5.77 -12.05 20.16
N ALA A 12 5.29 -11.00 20.83
CA ALA A 12 4.12 -10.24 20.40
C ALA A 12 4.38 -9.43 19.12
N ALA A 13 5.56 -8.81 18.99
CA ALA A 13 5.94 -8.08 17.77
C ALA A 13 6.14 -9.03 16.57
N VAL A 14 6.75 -10.21 16.81
CA VAL A 14 6.89 -11.26 15.78
C VAL A 14 5.53 -11.77 15.34
N ALA A 15 4.65 -12.12 16.29
CA ALA A 15 3.29 -12.58 16.00
C ALA A 15 2.47 -11.53 15.24
N PHE A 16 2.60 -10.24 15.60
CA PHE A 16 1.97 -9.15 14.88
C PHE A 16 2.47 -9.05 13.43
N ARG A 17 3.78 -9.09 13.22
CA ARG A 17 4.38 -9.05 11.87
C ARG A 17 3.95 -10.24 11.02
N ASP A 18 3.88 -11.43 11.59
CA ASP A 18 3.47 -12.64 10.88
C ASP A 18 1.96 -12.64 10.57
N TYR A 19 1.14 -12.17 11.50
CA TYR A 19 -0.29 -11.91 11.25
C TYR A 19 -0.43 -10.93 10.08
N TRP A 20 0.25 -9.78 10.14
CA TRP A 20 0.14 -8.77 9.10
C TRP A 20 0.75 -9.20 7.77
N ARG A 21 1.76 -10.07 7.76
CA ARG A 21 2.29 -10.67 6.53
C ARG A 21 1.22 -11.50 5.81
N LYS A 22 0.38 -12.22 6.56
CA LYS A 22 -0.72 -13.03 6.00
C LYS A 22 -1.90 -12.15 5.57
N GLU A 23 -2.32 -11.22 6.42
CA GLU A 23 -3.46 -10.33 6.13
C GLU A 23 -3.14 -9.25 5.08
N GLY A 24 -1.86 -8.88 4.95
CA GLY A 24 -1.38 -7.84 4.04
C GLY A 24 -1.37 -8.23 2.56
N GLU A 25 -1.83 -9.43 2.20
CA GLU A 25 -1.91 -9.88 0.81
C GLU A 25 -2.73 -8.91 -0.06
N ARG A 26 -3.90 -8.48 0.42
CA ARG A 26 -4.79 -7.56 -0.31
C ARG A 26 -4.17 -6.18 -0.56
N TRP A 27 -3.34 -5.69 0.37
CA TRP A 27 -2.58 -4.45 0.21
C TRP A 27 -1.51 -4.62 -0.88
N ARG A 28 -0.73 -5.70 -0.80
CA ARG A 28 0.35 -5.99 -1.76
C ARG A 28 -0.16 -6.25 -3.16
N GLU A 29 -1.31 -6.91 -3.30
CA GLU A 29 -1.95 -7.12 -4.60
C GLU A 29 -2.38 -5.80 -5.24
N ALA A 30 -2.97 -4.89 -4.46
CA ALA A 30 -3.37 -3.57 -4.94
C ALA A 30 -2.17 -2.73 -5.39
N ASP A 31 -1.11 -2.68 -4.59
CA ASP A 31 0.15 -2.01 -4.95
C ASP A 31 0.80 -2.64 -6.20
N LYS A 32 0.89 -3.98 -6.22
CA LYS A 32 1.48 -4.74 -7.33
C LYS A 32 0.75 -4.48 -8.65
N LEU A 33 -0.58 -4.40 -8.64
CA LEU A 33 -1.36 -4.12 -9.85
C LEU A 33 -0.92 -2.81 -10.48
N VAL A 34 -0.90 -1.72 -9.72
CA VAL A 34 -0.52 -0.39 -10.22
C VAL A 34 0.93 -0.38 -10.71
N LYS A 35 1.85 -1.00 -9.97
CA LYS A 35 3.27 -1.12 -10.36
C LYS A 35 3.46 -1.94 -11.64
N SER A 36 2.68 -3.01 -11.84
CA SER A 36 2.78 -3.85 -13.04
C SER A 36 2.45 -3.07 -14.32
N VAL A 37 1.50 -2.14 -14.26
CA VAL A 37 1.13 -1.29 -15.39
C VAL A 37 2.26 -0.31 -15.70
N VAL A 38 2.82 0.36 -14.69
CA VAL A 38 3.94 1.30 -14.89
C VAL A 38 5.19 0.61 -15.43
N ARG A 39 5.42 -0.65 -15.05
CA ARG A 39 6.54 -1.47 -15.55
C ARG A 39 6.31 -2.04 -16.96
N GLY A 40 5.11 -1.86 -17.52
CA GLY A 40 4.75 -2.44 -18.82
C GLY A 40 4.51 -3.95 -18.79
N GLU A 41 4.36 -4.55 -17.61
CA GLU A 41 4.02 -5.98 -17.45
C GLU A 41 2.53 -6.23 -17.76
N THR A 42 1.69 -5.22 -17.55
CA THR A 42 0.24 -5.26 -17.80
C THR A 42 -0.13 -4.16 -18.81
N PRO A 43 -0.84 -4.50 -19.92
CA PRO A 43 -1.24 -3.52 -20.92
C PRO A 43 -2.25 -2.51 -20.35
N VAL A 44 -2.16 -1.26 -20.80
CA VAL A 44 -3.05 -0.18 -20.38
C VAL A 44 -4.37 -0.28 -21.17
N THR A 45 -5.40 -0.82 -20.54
CA THR A 45 -6.78 -0.84 -21.06
C THR A 45 -7.72 -0.08 -20.13
N ASP A 46 -8.90 0.32 -20.60
CA ASP A 46 -9.89 1.01 -19.76
C ASP A 46 -10.29 0.18 -18.52
N GLU A 47 -10.37 -1.15 -18.66
CA GLU A 47 -10.62 -2.08 -17.54
C GLU A 47 -9.45 -2.09 -16.54
N VAL A 48 -8.21 -2.15 -17.02
CA VAL A 48 -7.01 -2.12 -16.16
C VAL A 48 -6.90 -0.79 -15.42
N ILE A 49 -7.27 0.33 -16.07
CA ILE A 49 -7.30 1.66 -15.45
C ILE A 49 -8.33 1.70 -14.31
N GLU A 50 -9.53 1.15 -14.53
CA GLU A 50 -10.54 1.09 -13.49
C GLU A 50 -10.09 0.20 -12.32
N ASN A 51 -9.47 -0.95 -12.61
CA ASN A 51 -8.88 -1.79 -11.58
C ASN A 51 -7.77 -1.06 -10.81
N CYS A 52 -6.95 -0.22 -11.46
CA CYS A 52 -5.96 0.62 -10.79
C CYS A 52 -6.60 1.68 -9.88
N ARG A 53 -7.70 2.30 -10.30
CA ARG A 53 -8.46 3.24 -9.45
C ARG A 53 -9.02 2.55 -8.21
N LEU A 54 -9.61 1.38 -8.38
CA LEU A 54 -10.12 0.56 -7.28
C LEU A 54 -8.99 0.13 -6.34
N ALA A 55 -7.83 -0.24 -6.88
CA ALA A 55 -6.66 -0.58 -6.10
C ALA A 55 -6.18 0.61 -5.24
N VAL A 56 -6.02 1.81 -5.82
CA VAL A 56 -5.64 3.02 -5.09
C VAL A 56 -6.67 3.38 -4.02
N MET A 57 -7.97 3.29 -4.34
CA MET A 57 -9.03 3.50 -3.34
C MET A 57 -8.91 2.52 -2.17
N ARG A 58 -8.61 1.25 -2.44
CA ARG A 58 -8.42 0.23 -1.41
C ARG A 58 -7.20 0.51 -0.53
N LEU A 59 -6.11 0.99 -1.11
CA LEU A 59 -4.92 1.42 -0.37
C LEU A 59 -5.27 2.55 0.62
N HIS A 60 -6.02 3.56 0.17
CA HIS A 60 -6.51 4.63 1.04
C HIS A 60 -7.41 4.12 2.17
N GLN A 61 -8.31 3.18 1.88
CA GLN A 61 -9.19 2.58 2.89
C GLN A 61 -8.39 1.82 3.96
N ILE A 62 -7.42 1.00 3.54
CA ILE A 62 -6.55 0.24 4.45
C ILE A 62 -5.75 1.20 5.33
N ARG A 63 -5.14 2.24 4.73
CA ARG A 63 -4.42 3.28 5.47
C ARG A 63 -5.32 3.94 6.52
N TYR A 64 -6.53 4.34 6.13
CA TYR A 64 -7.47 5.01 7.02
C TYR A 64 -7.88 4.11 8.19
N VAL A 65 -8.27 2.85 7.92
CA VAL A 65 -8.67 1.89 8.94
C VAL A 65 -7.53 1.63 9.93
N LEU A 66 -6.30 1.44 9.45
CA LEU A 66 -5.14 1.25 10.33
C LEU A 66 -4.83 2.49 11.16
N GLY A 67 -4.91 3.68 10.59
CA GLY A 67 -4.74 4.93 11.33
C GLY A 67 -5.78 5.08 12.45
N GLN A 68 -7.05 4.74 12.18
CA GLN A 68 -8.14 4.79 13.17
C GLN A 68 -8.01 3.73 14.26
N LEU A 69 -7.64 2.49 13.90
CA LEU A 69 -7.44 1.39 14.85
C LEU A 69 -6.29 1.65 15.82
N MET A 70 -5.41 2.61 15.54
CA MET A 70 -4.28 3.00 16.40
C MET A 70 -4.60 4.06 17.45
N LEU A 71 -5.66 4.86 17.26
CA LEU A 71 -6.07 5.87 18.22
C LEU A 71 -6.43 5.32 19.62
N PRO A 72 -7.00 4.10 19.78
CA PRO A 72 -7.34 3.53 21.08
C PRO A 72 -6.30 2.54 21.63
N VAL A 73 -5.15 2.33 20.97
CA VAL A 73 -4.16 1.35 21.44
C VAL A 73 -3.35 1.98 22.58
N GLY A 74 -3.80 1.78 23.82
CA GLY A 74 -3.02 2.07 25.02
C GLY A 74 -1.69 1.30 25.05
N SER A 75 -0.86 1.53 26.08
CA SER A 75 0.54 1.05 26.20
C SER A 75 0.80 -0.34 25.61
N PRO A 76 1.21 -0.44 24.33
CA PRO A 76 1.40 -1.71 23.66
C PRO A 76 2.62 -2.42 24.24
N SER A 77 2.64 -3.75 24.15
CA SER A 77 3.80 -4.55 24.55
C SER A 77 5.07 -4.06 23.84
N PRO A 78 6.25 -4.14 24.48
CA PRO A 78 7.51 -3.67 23.90
C PRO A 78 7.72 -4.20 22.47
N GLY A 79 8.08 -3.30 21.54
CA GLY A 79 8.35 -3.62 20.13
C GLY A 79 7.11 -3.79 19.23
N VAL A 80 5.89 -3.90 19.79
CA VAL A 80 4.66 -3.99 18.98
C VAL A 80 4.34 -2.65 18.34
N LEU A 81 4.48 -1.54 19.07
CA LEU A 81 4.27 -0.20 18.51
C LEU A 81 5.17 0.06 17.31
N ASP A 82 6.47 -0.23 17.44
CA ASP A 82 7.44 -0.06 16.37
C ASP A 82 7.06 -0.91 15.14
N ALA A 83 6.67 -2.17 15.35
CA ALA A 83 6.23 -3.05 14.27
C ALA A 83 4.93 -2.57 13.58
N VAL A 84 4.00 -1.98 14.33
CA VAL A 84 2.78 -1.38 13.77
C VAL A 84 3.12 -0.12 12.98
N MET A 85 3.95 0.76 13.54
CA MET A 85 4.39 1.99 12.87
C MET A 85 5.14 1.69 11.58
N ASP A 86 5.99 0.65 11.56
CA ASP A 86 6.66 0.18 10.34
C ASP A 86 5.67 -0.23 9.25
N VAL A 87 4.62 -0.95 9.63
CA VAL A 87 3.56 -1.38 8.71
C VAL A 87 2.80 -0.18 8.15
N ILE A 88 2.40 0.75 9.03
CA ILE A 88 1.68 1.95 8.63
C ILE A 88 2.51 2.74 7.64
N ARG A 89 3.78 3.03 7.98
CA ARG A 89 4.66 3.81 7.12
C ARG A 89 4.79 3.18 5.73
N ARG A 90 4.93 1.85 5.63
CA ARG A 90 4.98 1.16 4.33
C ARG A 90 3.69 1.32 3.53
N ILE A 91 2.54 1.23 4.19
CA ILE A 91 1.24 1.42 3.53
C ILE A 91 1.09 2.87 3.08
N GLU A 92 1.56 3.84 3.85
CA GLU A 92 1.56 5.25 3.45
C GLU A 92 2.45 5.49 2.23
N ASP A 93 3.68 4.96 2.25
CA ASP A 93 4.64 5.06 1.15
C ASP A 93 4.05 4.41 -0.13
N ASP A 94 3.53 3.19 -0.04
CA ASP A 94 2.92 2.49 -1.19
C ASP A 94 1.64 3.20 -1.68
N THR A 95 0.83 3.76 -0.79
CA THR A 95 -0.37 4.53 -1.19
C THR A 95 0.02 5.79 -1.95
N ALA A 96 1.05 6.51 -1.49
CA ALA A 96 1.55 7.70 -2.15
C ALA A 96 2.14 7.36 -3.53
N GLU A 97 2.97 6.32 -3.60
CA GLU A 97 3.56 5.84 -4.85
C GLU A 97 2.47 5.39 -5.85
N ALA A 98 1.51 4.57 -5.41
CA ALA A 98 0.42 4.11 -6.26
C ALA A 98 -0.48 5.26 -6.76
N THR A 99 -0.65 6.32 -5.95
CA THR A 99 -1.39 7.52 -6.37
C THR A 99 -0.66 8.27 -7.48
N GLU A 100 0.66 8.46 -7.36
CA GLU A 100 1.45 9.11 -8.41
C GLU A 100 1.50 8.25 -9.69
N ASN A 101 1.65 6.93 -9.53
CA ASN A 101 1.61 5.99 -10.65
C ASN A 101 0.25 6.01 -11.37
N LEU A 102 -0.86 6.11 -10.65
CA LEU A 102 -2.18 6.24 -11.26
C LEU A 102 -2.29 7.53 -12.08
N LYS A 103 -1.77 8.66 -11.59
CA LYS A 103 -1.74 9.92 -12.36
C LYS A 103 -0.95 9.76 -13.65
N LEU A 104 0.20 9.08 -13.59
CA LEU A 104 1.03 8.79 -14.76
C LEU A 104 0.27 7.95 -15.79
N ILE A 105 -0.39 6.86 -15.36
CA ILE A 105 -1.19 5.98 -16.22
C ILE A 105 -2.33 6.75 -16.90
N LEU A 106 -3.04 7.60 -16.15
CA LEU A 106 -4.11 8.44 -16.71
C LEU A 106 -3.56 9.48 -17.71
N GLY A 107 -2.34 9.98 -17.49
CA GLY A 107 -1.62 10.83 -18.44
C GLY A 107 -1.34 10.11 -19.76
N TRP A 108 -0.91 8.84 -19.72
CA TRP A 108 -0.71 8.03 -20.92
C TRP A 108 -2.02 7.80 -21.69
N GLN A 109 -3.11 7.51 -20.99
CA GLN A 109 -4.43 7.35 -21.61
C GLN A 109 -4.89 8.65 -22.31
N ALA A 110 -4.67 9.80 -21.68
CA ALA A 110 -5.03 11.09 -22.25
C ALA A 110 -4.21 11.41 -23.51
N ALA A 111 -2.89 11.19 -23.48
CA ALA A 111 -2.01 11.38 -24.63
C ALA A 111 -2.41 10.48 -25.81
N ALA A 112 -2.68 9.20 -25.55
CA ALA A 112 -3.11 8.25 -26.57
C ALA A 112 -4.44 8.62 -27.22
N ARG A 113 -5.33 9.34 -26.53
CA ARG A 113 -6.61 9.79 -27.09
C ARG A 113 -6.47 11.02 -27.98
N ILE A 114 -5.49 11.89 -27.72
CA ILE A 114 -5.19 13.08 -28.55
C ILE A 114 -4.65 12.65 -29.92
N GLU A 115 -3.85 11.58 -29.98
CA GLU A 115 -3.26 11.08 -31.24
C GLU A 115 -4.27 10.37 -32.16
N VAL A 116 -5.49 10.08 -31.67
CA VAL A 116 -6.48 9.25 -32.38
C VAL A 116 -7.64 10.08 -32.96
N GLU A 117 -7.75 11.38 -32.70
CA GLU A 117 -8.70 12.27 -33.40
C GLU A 117 -8.10 12.77 -34.73
N PRO A 118 -8.56 12.29 -35.90
CA PRO A 118 -8.28 12.96 -37.16
C PRO A 118 -9.34 14.06 -37.38
N GLU A 119 -8.91 15.20 -37.93
CA GLU A 119 -9.80 16.25 -38.45
C GLU A 119 -10.87 15.72 -39.42
#